data_AF-A0A1M6V2C8-F1
#
_entry.id   AF-A0A1M6V2C8-F1
#
_cell.length_a   1.000
_cell.length_b   1.000
_cell.length_c   1.000
_cell.angle_alpha   90.00
_cell.angle_beta   90.00
_cell.angle_gamma   90.00
#
_symmetry.space_group_name_H-M   'P 1'
#
loop_
_entity.id
_entity.type
_entity.pdbx_description
1 polymer ?
#
loop_
_entity_poly.entity_id
_entity_poly.type
_entity_poly.pdbx_seq_one_letter_code
_entity_poly.pdbx_strand_id
1 'polypeptide(L)' 'MTIPRKVNSYAPSAPEPVTPPHCRFCRMRMDLTRISPYTGGHVLRYFICPNCHLTECVKV' A
#
# COMPACT_ATOMS: atom_id res chain seq x y z
N MET A 1 1.32 -23.51 -32.35
CA MET A 1 0.38 -23.55 -31.21
C MET A 1 0.82 -22.48 -30.21
N THR A 2 0.16 -21.33 -30.20
CA THR A 2 0.58 -20.17 -29.39
C THR A 2 -0.24 -20.19 -28.11
N ILE A 3 0.39 -20.53 -26.99
CA ILE A 3 -0.24 -20.56 -25.66
C ILE A 3 -0.59 -19.11 -25.30
N PRO A 4 -1.86 -18.73 -25.13
CA PRO A 4 -2.17 -17.42 -24.61
C PRO A 4 -1.69 -17.40 -23.16
N ARG A 5 -0.62 -16.64 -22.88
CA ARG A 5 -0.26 -16.26 -21.53
C ARG A 5 -1.50 -15.61 -20.93
N LYS A 6 -2.20 -16.35 -20.06
CA LYS A 6 -3.14 -15.78 -19.08
C LYS A 6 -2.32 -14.78 -18.29
N VAL A 7 -2.32 -13.53 -18.75
CA VAL A 7 -2.02 -12.40 -17.88
C VAL A 7 -3.15 -12.47 -16.88
N ASN A 8 -2.87 -13.11 -15.75
CA ASN A 8 -3.75 -13.08 -14.61
C ASN A 8 -3.70 -11.62 -14.19
N SER A 9 -4.59 -10.82 -14.79
CA SER A 9 -4.91 -9.48 -14.35
C SER A 9 -5.55 -9.67 -12.98
N TYR A 10 -4.72 -9.94 -11.98
CA TYR A 10 -4.94 -9.48 -10.63
C TYR A 10 -4.99 -7.95 -10.77
N ALA A 11 -6.09 -7.42 -11.29
CA ALA A 11 -6.55 -6.12 -10.87
C ALA A 11 -6.71 -6.33 -9.36
N PRO A 12 -5.80 -5.81 -8.52
CA PRO A 12 -5.97 -5.95 -7.09
C PRO A 12 -7.34 -5.33 -6.85
N SER A 13 -8.28 -6.10 -6.28
CA SER A 13 -9.56 -5.57 -5.81
C SER A 13 -9.26 -4.20 -5.21
N ALA A 14 -9.86 -3.15 -5.79
CA ALA A 14 -9.46 -1.77 -5.54
C ALA A 14 -9.11 -1.62 -4.05
N PRO A 15 -7.86 -1.24 -3.72
CA PRO A 15 -7.35 -1.36 -2.36
C PRO A 15 -8.37 -0.69 -1.44
N GLU A 16 -8.95 -1.46 -0.50
CA GLU A 16 -10.00 -0.94 0.39
C GLU A 16 -9.58 0.44 0.92
N PRO A 17 -10.49 1.42 1.02
CA PRO A 17 -10.13 2.75 1.46
C PRO A 17 -9.55 2.66 2.88
N VAL A 18 -8.23 2.78 3.00
CA VAL A 18 -7.55 2.83 4.28
C VAL A 18 -7.27 4.28 4.57
N THR A 19 -7.84 4.77 5.66
CA THR A 19 -7.56 6.09 6.18
C THR A 19 -6.06 6.19 6.49
N PRO A 20 -5.33 7.13 5.88
CA PRO A 20 -3.91 7.26 6.13
C PRO A 20 -3.64 7.57 7.61
N PRO A 21 -2.62 6.95 8.22
CA PRO A 21 -2.27 7.18 9.62
C PRO A 21 -1.73 8.60 9.83
N HIS A 22 -1.76 9.04 11.09
CA HIS A 22 -1.09 10.27 11.50
C HIS A 22 0.33 9.95 11.96
N CYS A 23 1.29 10.79 11.54
CA CYS A 23 2.67 10.69 11.94
C CYS A 23 2.81 10.80 13.47
N ARG A 24 3.53 9.86 14.09
CA ARG A 24 3.69 9.82 15.55
C ARG A 24 4.42 11.04 16.13
N PHE A 25 5.22 11.74 15.32
CA PHE A 25 6.01 12.90 15.75
C PHE A 25 5.27 14.22 15.60
N CYS A 26 4.88 14.58 14.37
CA CYS A 26 4.26 15.88 14.08
C CYS A 26 2.73 15.84 14.00
N ARG A 27 2.11 14.65 14.19
CA ARG A 27 0.67 14.40 14.07
C ARG A 27 0.05 14.77 12.72
N MET A 28 0.85 15.09 11.70
CA MET A 28 0.35 15.30 10.34
C MET A 28 -0.10 14.00 9.71
N ARG A 29 -1.12 14.09 8.87
CA ARG A 29 -1.59 12.96 8.06
C ARG A 29 -0.49 12.53 7.09
N MET A 30 -0.22 11.23 7.04
CA MET A 30 0.81 10.68 6.17
C MET A 30 0.27 10.39 4.77
N ASP A 31 1.14 10.39 3.77
CA ASP A 31 0.82 10.11 2.38
C ASP A 31 1.21 8.68 2.00
N LEU A 32 0.33 7.99 1.27
CA LEU A 32 0.62 6.66 0.75
C LEU A 32 1.62 6.76 -0.40
N THR A 33 2.76 6.09 -0.26
CA THR A 33 3.83 6.11 -1.27
C THR A 33 3.92 4.82 -2.09
N ARG A 34 3.60 3.69 -1.46
CA ARG A 34 3.74 2.38 -2.10
C ARG A 34 2.73 1.38 -1.55
N ILE A 35 2.25 0.52 -2.43
CA ILE A 35 1.46 -0.65 -2.10
C ILE A 35 2.24 -1.87 -2.60
N SER A 36 2.49 -2.85 -1.73
CA SER A 36 3.18 -4.10 -2.08
C SER A 36 2.33 -5.31 -1.65
N PRO A 37 2.23 -6.35 -2.49
CA PRO A 37 1.62 -7.61 -2.07
C PRO A 37 2.40 -8.22 -0.91
N TYR A 38 1.70 -8.78 0.07
CA TYR A 38 2.26 -9.54 1.19
C TYR A 38 1.75 -10.99 1.17
N THR A 39 2.42 -11.87 1.89
CA THR A 39 2.04 -13.27 1.96
C THR A 39 0.67 -13.44 2.63
N GLY A 40 -0.10 -14.43 2.17
CA GLY A 40 -1.41 -14.76 2.74
C GLY A 40 -2.57 -13.88 2.30
N GLY A 41 -2.47 -13.21 1.13
CA GLY A 41 -3.55 -12.37 0.60
C GLY A 41 -3.63 -10.98 1.23
N HIS A 42 -2.67 -10.63 2.07
CA HIS A 42 -2.55 -9.29 2.66
C HIS A 42 -1.76 -8.35 1.74
N VAL A 43 -1.88 -7.07 2.02
CA VAL A 43 -1.19 -6.00 1.30
C VAL A 43 -0.48 -5.10 2.31
N LEU A 44 0.79 -4.81 2.05
CA LEU A 44 1.56 -3.79 2.79
C LEU A 44 1.38 -2.44 2.12
N ARG A 45 0.95 -1.46 2.90
CA ARG A 45 0.84 -0.05 2.49
C ARG A 45 1.90 0.75 3.21
N TYR A 46 2.73 1.44 2.44
CA TYR A 46 3.82 2.27 2.96
C TYR A 46 3.39 3.73 2.92
N PHE A 47 3.55 4.40 4.04
CA PHE A 47 3.21 5.80 4.23
C PHE A 47 4.47 6.60 4.53
N ILE A 48 4.51 7.85 4.06
CA ILE A 48 5.56 8.82 4.40
C ILE A 48 4.92 10.06 5.01
N CYS A 49 5.53 10.58 6.06
CA CYS A 49 5.17 11.89 6.57
C CYS A 49 5.77 12.98 5.67
N PRO A 50 4.97 13.89 5.09
CA PRO A 50 5.49 14.95 4.22
C PRO A 50 6.33 16.01 4.97
N ASN A 51 6.21 16.09 6.30
CA ASN A 51 6.94 17.06 7.12
C ASN A 51 8.23 16.47 7.71
N CYS A 52 8.15 15.26 8.28
CA CYS A 52 9.28 14.64 8.98
C CYS A 52 10.02 13.58 8.15
N HIS A 53 9.48 13.21 6.98
CA HIS A 53 9.94 12.08 6.16
C HIS A 53 9.99 10.73 6.88
N LEU A 54 9.27 10.61 8.01
CA LEU A 54 9.12 9.34 8.72
C LEU A 54 8.30 8.38 7.85
N THR A 55 8.81 7.17 7.68
CA THR A 55 8.12 6.10 6.97
C THR A 55 7.48 5.12 7.94
N GLU A 56 6.25 4.70 7.64
CA GLU A 56 5.52 3.70 8.43
C GLU A 56 4.81 2.74 7.46
N CYS A 57 4.63 1.48 7.84
CA CYS A 57 3.92 0.51 7.03
C CYS A 57 2.75 -0.10 7.79
N VAL A 58 1.63 -0.27 7.09
CA VAL A 58 0.41 -0.88 7.64
C VAL A 58 0.11 -2.13 6.82
N LYS A 59 -0.09 -3.24 7.53
CA LYS A 59 -0.60 -4.49 6.95
C LYS A 59 -2.12 -4.42 6.92
N VAL A 60 -2.69 -4.67 5.74
CA VAL A 60 -4.13 -4.74 5.48
C VAL A 60 -4.42 -6.14 4.96
#